data_AF-A0A1G6SFP9-F1
#
_entry.id   AF-A0A1G6SFP9-F1
#
_cell.length_a   1.000
_cell.length_b   1.000
_cell.length_c   1.000
_cell.angle_alpha   90.00
_cell.angle_beta   90.00
_cell.angle_gamma   90.00
#
_symmetry.space_group_name_H-M   'P 1'
#
loop_
_entity.id
_entity.type
_entity.pdbx_description
1 polymer ?
#
loop_
_entity_poly.entity_id
_entity_poly.type
_entity_poly.pdbx_seq_one_letter_code
_entity_poly.pdbx_strand_id
1 'polypeptide(L)'
;MSEWTIQHAETEVCEMPSLGLYREVIHEKLSDTQLQWESNDLTDMIYLTAAAGYCNQVVGERSHASHINNSSRRLRRAQNTHRNLRTFLDKLELPELTG
;
A
#
# COMPACT_ATOMS: atom_id res chain seq x y z
N MET A 1 -17.69 -21.24 -12.28
CA MET A 1 -17.30 -19.95 -11.65
C MET A 1 -18.48 -19.00 -11.77
N SER A 2 -18.74 -18.16 -10.77
CA SER A 2 -19.85 -17.21 -10.84
C SER A 2 -19.56 -16.10 -11.85
N GLU A 3 -20.61 -15.46 -12.36
CA GLU A 3 -20.52 -14.31 -13.26
C GLU A 3 -19.65 -13.18 -12.69
N TRP A 4 -19.84 -12.89 -11.40
CA TRP A 4 -19.07 -11.89 -10.66
C TRP A 4 -17.56 -12.14 -10.72
N THR A 5 -17.12 -13.39 -10.51
CA THR A 5 -15.70 -13.74 -10.54
C THR A 5 -15.07 -13.46 -11.90
N ILE A 6 -15.82 -13.63 -12.99
CA ILE A 6 -15.30 -13.49 -14.35
C ILE A 6 -15.34 -12.03 -14.81
N GLN A 7 -16.40 -11.29 -14.47
CA GLN A 7 -16.66 -9.98 -15.08
C GLN A 7 -16.29 -8.79 -14.18
N HIS A 8 -16.30 -8.96 -12.85
CA HIS A 8 -16.28 -7.82 -11.93
C HIS A 8 -15.15 -7.88 -10.90
N ALA A 9 -14.71 -9.08 -10.53
CA ALA A 9 -13.80 -9.27 -9.40
C ALA A 9 -12.50 -8.44 -9.51
N GLU A 10 -11.91 -8.32 -10.70
CA GLU A 10 -10.66 -7.55 -10.84
C GLU A 10 -10.87 -6.06 -10.55
N THR A 11 -11.87 -5.44 -11.18
CA THR A 11 -12.16 -4.01 -11.00
C THR A 11 -12.60 -3.73 -9.58
N GLU A 12 -13.55 -4.50 -9.05
CA GLU A 12 -14.09 -4.26 -7.70
C GLU A 12 -13.06 -4.49 -6.60
N VAL A 13 -12.21 -5.52 -6.72
CA VAL A 13 -11.10 -5.72 -5.77
C VAL A 13 -10.11 -4.57 -5.84
N CYS A 14 -9.79 -4.08 -7.04
CA CYS A 14 -8.95 -2.90 -7.23
C CYS A 14 -9.55 -1.61 -6.65
N GLU A 15 -10.86 -1.55 -6.43
CA GLU A 15 -11.54 -0.42 -5.78
C GLU A 15 -11.57 -0.56 -4.25
N MET A 16 -11.44 -1.77 -3.71
CA MET A 16 -11.44 -1.99 -2.26
C MET A 16 -10.23 -1.30 -1.58
N PRO A 17 -10.42 -0.54 -0.48
CA PRO A 17 -9.36 0.28 0.11
C PRO A 17 -8.13 -0.53 0.55
N SER A 18 -8.35 -1.59 1.31
CA SER A 18 -7.28 -2.47 1.79
C SER A 18 -6.95 -3.57 0.78
N LEU A 19 -7.96 -4.34 0.36
CA LEU A 19 -7.74 -5.55 -0.44
C LEU A 19 -7.13 -5.24 -1.81
N GLY A 20 -7.48 -4.11 -2.43
CA GLY A 20 -6.85 -3.68 -3.68
C GLY A 20 -5.35 -3.42 -3.50
N LEU A 21 -4.95 -2.75 -2.41
CA LEU A 21 -3.53 -2.55 -2.09
C LEU A 21 -2.82 -3.88 -1.82
N TYR A 22 -3.44 -4.76 -1.04
CA TYR A 22 -2.90 -6.09 -0.76
C TYR A 22 -2.65 -6.90 -2.03
N ARG A 23 -3.62 -6.95 -2.95
CA ARG A 23 -3.49 -7.61 -4.25
C ARG A 23 -2.29 -7.06 -5.02
N GLU A 24 -2.16 -5.74 -5.10
CA GLU A 24 -1.08 -5.09 -5.83
C GLU A 24 0.30 -5.33 -5.21
N VAL A 25 0.40 -5.36 -3.88
CA VAL A 25 1.66 -5.69 -3.19
C VAL A 25 2.04 -7.16 -3.41
N ILE A 26 1.09 -8.09 -3.30
CA ILE A 26 1.32 -9.51 -3.63
C ILE A 26 1.81 -9.64 -5.06
N HIS A 27 1.12 -9.00 -6.01
CA HIS A 27 1.45 -9.11 -7.43
C HIS A 27 2.86 -8.59 -7.70
N GLU A 28 3.25 -7.46 -7.10
CA GLU A 28 4.60 -6.91 -7.19
C GLU A 28 5.65 -7.88 -6.62
N LYS A 29 5.45 -8.38 -5.40
CA LYS A 29 6.40 -9.31 -4.75
C LYS A 29 6.52 -10.65 -5.47
N LEU A 30 5.43 -11.19 -6.02
CA LEU A 30 5.45 -12.45 -6.78
C LEU A 30 6.04 -12.30 -8.18
N SER A 31 5.98 -11.10 -8.76
CA SER A 31 6.56 -10.83 -10.09
C SER A 31 8.08 -10.66 -10.04
N ASP A 32 8.64 -10.31 -8.88
CA ASP A 32 10.08 -10.16 -8.68
C ASP A 32 10.71 -11.48 -8.21
N THR A 33 11.38 -12.18 -9.13
CA THR A 33 12.05 -13.45 -8.85
C THR A 33 13.33 -13.32 -8.03
N GLN A 34 13.85 -12.10 -7.83
CA GLN A 34 15.03 -11.83 -7.01
C GLN A 34 14.66 -11.42 -5.58
N LEU A 35 13.40 -11.05 -5.35
CA LEU A 35 12.92 -10.61 -4.05
C LEU A 35 12.90 -11.77 -3.04
N GLN A 36 13.58 -11.56 -1.91
CA GLN A 36 13.55 -12.49 -0.80
C GLN A 36 12.33 -12.20 0.07
N TRP A 37 11.65 -13.27 0.48
CA TRP A 37 10.53 -13.18 1.41
C TRP A 37 11.04 -13.22 2.84
N GLU A 38 10.65 -12.23 3.63
CA GLU A 38 10.94 -12.14 5.05
C GLU A 38 9.83 -12.80 5.87
N SER A 39 10.17 -13.27 7.08
CA SER A 39 9.22 -14.01 7.93
C SER A 39 7.96 -13.20 8.30
N ASN A 40 8.08 -11.87 8.36
CA ASN A 40 7.00 -10.95 8.68
C ASN A 40 6.27 -10.41 7.45
N ASP A 41 6.66 -10.75 6.21
CA ASP A 41 6.08 -10.16 5.00
C ASP A 41 4.55 -10.31 4.95
N LEU A 42 4.03 -11.51 5.21
CA LEU A 42 2.59 -11.74 5.15
C LEU A 42 1.83 -10.89 6.18
N THR A 43 2.37 -10.80 7.40
CA THR A 43 1.81 -10.00 8.49
C THR A 43 1.82 -8.52 8.13
N ASP A 44 2.96 -8.00 7.69
CA ASP A 44 3.12 -6.61 7.31
C ASP A 44 2.22 -6.24 6.14
N MET A 45 2.10 -7.12 5.13
CA MET A 45 1.19 -6.93 4.02
C MET A 45 -0.27 -6.84 4.48
N ILE A 46 -0.76 -7.75 5.33
CA ILE A 46 -2.14 -7.73 5.81
C ILE A 46 -2.43 -6.45 6.61
N TYR A 47 -1.58 -6.13 7.59
CA TYR A 47 -1.87 -5.04 8.52
C TYR A 47 -1.55 -3.66 7.95
N LEU A 48 -0.46 -3.50 7.20
CA LEU A 48 -0.08 -2.19 6.65
C LEU A 48 -0.93 -1.79 5.46
N THR A 49 -1.42 -2.73 4.64
CA THR A 49 -2.37 -2.39 3.56
C THR A 49 -3.74 -2.04 4.13
N ALA A 50 -4.17 -2.68 5.21
CA ALA A 50 -5.35 -2.27 5.96
C ALA A 50 -5.18 -0.87 6.54
N ALA A 51 -4.06 -0.58 7.21
CA ALA A 51 -3.77 0.75 7.73
C ALA A 51 -3.76 1.80 6.59
N ALA A 52 -3.08 1.51 5.48
CA ALA A 52 -2.98 2.45 4.35
C ALA A 52 -4.33 2.70 3.67
N GLY A 53 -5.22 1.71 3.65
CA GLY A 53 -6.57 1.85 3.09
C GLY A 53 -7.52 2.68 3.94
N TYR A 54 -7.31 2.78 5.26
CA TYR A 54 -8.27 3.40 6.18
C TYR A 54 -7.73 4.61 6.97
N CYS A 55 -6.42 4.72 7.17
CA CYS A 55 -5.82 5.82 7.92
C CYS A 55 -5.44 7.00 7.01
N ASN A 56 -5.47 8.22 7.54
CA ASN A 56 -5.01 9.39 6.79
C ASN A 56 -3.50 9.35 6.53
N GLN A 57 -2.72 8.81 7.47
CA GLN A 57 -1.26 8.72 7.42
C GLN A 57 -0.83 7.43 8.12
N VAL A 58 0.13 6.72 7.55
CA VAL A 58 0.70 5.48 8.12
C VAL A 58 2.20 5.60 8.17
N VAL A 59 2.80 5.28 9.32
CA VAL A 59 4.25 5.17 9.47
C VAL A 59 4.59 3.71 9.66
N GLY A 60 5.39 3.16 8.77
CA GLY A 60 5.74 1.73 8.76
C GLY A 60 7.19 1.48 8.36
N GLU A 61 7.51 0.20 8.25
CA GLU A 61 8.82 -0.28 7.81
C GLU A 61 9.12 0.15 6.37
N ARG A 62 10.41 0.33 6.05
CA ARG A 62 10.86 1.02 4.83
C ARG A 62 10.51 0.24 3.56
N SER A 63 10.75 -1.06 3.54
CA SER A 63 10.48 -1.94 2.41
C SER A 63 8.98 -1.97 2.11
N HIS A 64 8.14 -2.25 3.11
CA HIS A 64 6.70 -2.29 2.94
C HIS A 64 6.09 -0.95 2.56
N ALA A 65 6.56 0.15 3.15
CA ALA A 65 6.13 1.48 2.77
C ALA A 65 6.39 1.77 1.28
N SER A 66 7.48 1.23 0.72
CA SER A 66 7.78 1.35 -0.72
C SER A 66 6.79 0.57 -1.58
N HIS A 67 6.53 -0.70 -1.25
CA HIS A 67 5.56 -1.52 -1.97
C HIS A 67 4.14 -0.94 -1.93
N ILE A 68 3.71 -0.43 -0.77
CA ILE A 68 2.38 0.18 -0.61
C ILE A 68 2.26 1.49 -1.39
N ASN A 69 3.29 2.34 -1.40
CA ASN A 69 3.27 3.57 -2.19
C ASN A 69 3.30 3.28 -3.71
N ASN A 70 4.07 2.28 -4.14
CA ASN A 70 4.06 1.81 -5.53
C ASN A 70 2.68 1.30 -5.95
N SER A 71 2.06 0.48 -5.10
CA SER A 71 0.70 -0.05 -5.29
C SER A 71 -0.35 1.08 -5.33
N SER A 72 -0.26 2.03 -4.39
CA SER A 72 -1.15 3.21 -4.35
C SER A 72 -1.04 4.02 -5.64
N ARG A 73 0.18 4.20 -6.17
CA ARG A 73 0.40 4.87 -7.46
C ARG A 73 -0.25 4.11 -8.63
N ARG A 74 -0.13 2.77 -8.68
CA ARG A 74 -0.78 1.95 -9.73
C ARG A 74 -2.31 2.08 -9.68
N LEU A 75 -2.87 2.09 -8.48
CA LEU A 75 -4.32 2.26 -8.24
C LEU A 75 -4.79 3.72 -8.29
N ARG A 76 -3.90 4.68 -8.57
CA ARG A 76 -4.20 6.14 -8.60
C ARG A 76 -4.76 6.66 -7.27
N ARG A 77 -4.24 6.16 -6.14
CA ARG A 77 -4.60 6.53 -4.77
C ARG A 77 -3.56 7.43 -4.13
N ALA A 78 -3.95 8.10 -3.04
CA ALA A 78 -3.05 8.92 -2.25
C ALA A 78 -1.92 8.07 -1.63
N GLN A 79 -0.69 8.59 -1.65
CA GLN A 79 0.49 7.96 -1.04
C GLN A 79 0.65 8.47 0.39
N ASN A 80 -0.07 7.84 1.31
CA ASN A 80 -0.15 8.21 2.74
C ASN A 80 0.80 7.42 3.64
N THR A 81 1.64 6.54 3.08
CA THR A 81 2.52 5.67 3.85
C THR A 81 3.96 6.20 3.87
N HIS A 82 4.57 6.27 5.04
CA HIS A 82 5.91 6.82 5.26
C HIS A 82 6.82 5.77 5.88
N ARG A 83 8.09 5.75 5.45
CA ARG A 83 9.10 4.75 5.83
C ARG A 83 9.65 4.89 7.26
N ASN A 84 9.37 6.02 7.90
CA ASN A 84 9.69 6.30 9.30
C ASN A 84 9.05 7.63 9.73
N LEU A 85 9.05 7.86 11.05
CA LEU A 85 8.45 9.04 11.65
C LEU A 85 9.10 10.34 11.15
N ARG A 86 10.42 10.36 10.94
CA ARG A 86 11.13 11.54 10.42
C ARG A 86 10.58 11.97 9.06
N THR A 87 10.44 11.04 8.11
CA THR A 87 9.89 11.37 6.78
C THR A 87 8.44 11.86 6.82
N PHE A 88 7.69 11.47 7.85
CA PHE A 88 6.35 11.97 8.06
C PHE A 88 6.37 13.42 8.59
N LEU A 89 7.20 13.68 9.60
CA LEU A 89 7.39 15.02 10.17
C LEU A 89 7.88 16.02 9.11
N ASP A 90 8.86 15.62 8.29
CA ASP A 90 9.39 16.47 7.20
C ASP A 90 8.28 16.92 6.22
N LYS A 91 7.22 16.11 6.03
CA LYS A 91 6.06 16.47 5.20
C LYS A 91 5.03 17.34 5.94
N LEU A 92 4.98 17.22 7.26
CA LEU A 92 4.05 17.93 8.14
C LEU A 92 4.51 19.34 8.49
N GLU A 93 5.82 19.62 8.49
CA GLU A 93 6.38 20.95 8.81
C GLU A 93 6.41 21.90 7.59
N LEU A 94 6.16 21.38 6.38
CA LEU A 94 6.08 22.15 5.14
C LEU A 94 4.78 22.97 4.87
N PRO A 95 3.63 22.79 5.56
CA PRO A 95 2.43 23.59 5.29
C PRO A 95 2.39 24.99 5.94
N GLU A 96 3.18 25.28 6.97
CA GLU A 96 3.02 26.53 7.77
C GLU A 96 3.95 27.71 7.37
N LEU A 97 4.79 27.56 6.34
CA LEU A 97 5.76 28.61 5.95
C LEU A 97 5.49 29.26 4.58
N THR A 98 4.28 29.11 4.02
CA THR A 98 3.88 29.73 2.75
C THR A 98 2.55 30.49 2.80
N GLY A 99 2.17 31.00 3.98
CA GLY A 99 1.07 31.95 4.18
C GLY A 99 1.57 33.35 4.51
#